data_AF-A0A2D3W9H0-F1
#
_entry.id   AF-A0A2D3W9H0-F1
#
_cell.length_a   1.000
_cell.length_b   1.000
_cell.length_c   1.000
_cell.angle_alpha   90.00
_cell.angle_beta   90.00
_cell.angle_gamma   90.00
#
_symmetry.space_group_name_H-M   'P 1'
#
loop_
_entity.id
_entity.type
_entity.pdbx_description
1 polymer ?
#
loop_
_entity_poly.entity_id
_entity_poly.type
_entity_poly.pdbx_seq_one_letter_code
_entity_poly.pdbx_strand_id
1 'polypeptide(L)'
;MRYLVFLSLFSLGLYAAITADDIYYVYKTKGIKAVEELLKREYEVKEVKEIKEVKEPFKEVKEAKKEEPKEPAVKLGQKRFVKFKTPSEKESVSRDHWLKQLKGIDVSYGYYEDVESLIVCEKEKKRCDVFHVEEDGLKLVRVHDDVIMGKGGDKVKRGDLKTPVGVYEITKRFKPTNQFYGPLAFSLSYPNLFD
;
A
#
# COMPACT_ATOMS: atom_id res chain seq x y z
N MET A 1 25.32 -16.67 27.25
CA MET A 1 24.34 -15.77 26.58
C MET A 1 24.61 -15.58 25.06
N ARG A 2 25.06 -16.60 24.32
CA ARG A 2 25.18 -16.54 22.84
C ARG A 2 24.63 -17.78 22.10
N TYR A 3 24.36 -18.88 22.81
CA TYR A 3 23.76 -20.09 22.22
C TYR A 3 22.22 -20.12 22.23
N LEU A 4 21.56 -19.32 23.08
CA LEU A 4 20.09 -19.30 23.17
C LEU A 4 19.41 -18.51 22.04
N VAL A 5 20.10 -17.52 21.45
CA VAL A 5 19.54 -16.72 20.34
C VAL A 5 19.60 -17.49 19.01
N PHE A 6 20.63 -18.34 18.83
CA PHE A 6 20.73 -19.19 17.65
C PHE A 6 19.72 -20.33 17.65
N LEU A 7 19.38 -20.93 18.79
CA LEU A 7 18.35 -21.98 18.88
C LEU A 7 16.93 -21.44 18.61
N SER A 8 16.64 -20.20 18.99
CA SER A 8 15.37 -19.52 18.67
C SER A 8 15.21 -19.27 17.17
N LEU A 9 16.26 -18.76 16.51
CA LEU A 9 16.23 -18.49 15.06
C LEU A 9 16.27 -19.78 14.23
N PHE A 10 16.95 -20.82 14.70
CA PHE A 10 16.95 -22.13 14.05
C PHE A 10 15.59 -22.86 14.22
N SER A 11 14.90 -22.65 15.34
CA SER A 11 13.55 -23.20 15.54
C SER A 11 12.51 -22.55 14.62
N LEU A 12 12.57 -21.23 14.41
CA LEU A 12 11.69 -20.52 13.46
C LEU A 12 12.03 -20.85 11.99
N GLY A 13 13.32 -20.98 11.67
CA GLY A 13 13.78 -21.37 10.33
C GLY A 13 13.41 -22.82 9.95
N LEU A 14 13.50 -23.75 10.91
CA LEU A 14 13.04 -25.13 10.71
C LEU A 14 11.50 -25.23 10.69
N TYR A 15 10.77 -24.44 11.48
CA TYR A 15 9.31 -24.45 11.44
C TYR A 15 8.76 -23.92 10.10
N ALA A 16 9.34 -22.84 9.57
CA ALA A 16 8.91 -22.30 8.28
C ALA A 16 9.24 -23.25 7.11
N ALA A 17 10.42 -23.88 7.13
CA ALA A 17 10.83 -24.83 6.10
C ALA A 17 10.00 -26.14 6.12
N ILE A 18 9.64 -26.64 7.32
CA ILE A 18 8.81 -27.86 7.44
C ILE A 18 7.36 -27.58 7.00
N THR A 19 6.84 -26.35 7.17
CA THR A 19 5.46 -26.03 6.75
C THR A 19 5.28 -25.78 5.26
N ALA A 20 6.25 -25.19 4.57
CA ALA A 20 6.07 -24.81 3.16
C ALA A 20 6.11 -26.01 2.21
N ASP A 21 7.04 -26.95 2.43
CA ASP A 21 7.17 -28.16 1.61
C ASP A 21 5.98 -29.11 1.81
N ASP A 22 5.46 -29.24 3.03
CA ASP A 22 4.28 -30.06 3.34
C ASP A 22 3.00 -29.45 2.76
N ILE A 23 2.80 -28.13 2.85
CA ILE A 23 1.63 -27.46 2.24
C ILE A 23 1.67 -27.61 0.71
N TYR A 24 2.85 -27.47 0.10
CA TYR A 24 3.02 -27.65 -1.34
C TYR A 24 2.74 -29.10 -1.78
N TYR A 25 3.20 -30.08 -1.01
CA TYR A 25 2.92 -31.50 -1.28
C TYR A 25 1.42 -31.83 -1.14
N VAL A 26 0.76 -31.31 -0.11
CA VAL A 26 -0.69 -31.48 0.08
C VAL A 26 -1.47 -30.79 -1.05
N TYR A 27 -1.07 -29.60 -1.48
CA TYR A 27 -1.67 -28.93 -2.63
C TYR A 27 -1.56 -29.78 -3.89
N LYS A 28 -0.37 -30.33 -4.18
CA LYS A 28 -0.12 -31.12 -5.39
C LYS A 28 -0.86 -32.47 -5.39
N THR A 29 -1.10 -33.07 -4.23
CA THR A 29 -1.70 -34.41 -4.12
C THR A 29 -3.20 -34.38 -3.88
N LYS A 30 -3.71 -33.42 -3.10
CA LYS A 30 -5.10 -33.38 -2.62
C LYS A 30 -5.85 -32.10 -3.03
N GLY A 31 -5.15 -31.15 -3.67
CA GLY A 31 -5.74 -29.92 -4.18
C GLY A 31 -5.98 -28.86 -3.10
N ILE A 32 -6.43 -27.68 -3.54
CA ILE A 32 -6.48 -26.48 -2.70
C ILE A 32 -7.45 -26.57 -1.51
N LYS A 33 -8.54 -27.34 -1.62
CA LYS A 33 -9.51 -27.51 -0.53
C LYS A 33 -8.90 -28.21 0.69
N ALA A 34 -8.01 -29.18 0.47
CA ALA A 34 -7.32 -29.87 1.57
C ALA A 34 -6.34 -28.94 2.30
N VAL A 35 -5.75 -27.98 1.58
CA VAL A 35 -4.87 -26.96 2.18
C VAL A 35 -5.69 -25.99 3.04
N GLU A 36 -6.84 -25.54 2.55
CA GLU A 36 -7.73 -24.65 3.29
C GLU A 36 -8.24 -25.29 4.60
N GLU A 37 -8.57 -26.58 4.58
CA GLU A 37 -9.00 -27.31 5.78
C GLU A 37 -7.86 -27.51 6.79
N LEU A 38 -6.64 -27.81 6.33
CA LEU A 38 -5.47 -27.91 7.20
C LEU A 38 -5.17 -26.59 7.88
N LEU A 39 -5.15 -25.49 7.12
CA LEU A 39 -4.92 -24.16 7.66
C LEU A 39 -6.00 -23.80 8.70
N LYS A 40 -7.29 -23.99 8.37
CA LYS A 40 -8.39 -23.73 9.32
C LYS A 40 -8.23 -24.50 10.61
N ARG A 41 -7.88 -25.79 10.55
CA ARG A 41 -7.69 -26.62 11.73
C ARG A 41 -6.50 -26.16 12.57
N GLU A 42 -5.40 -25.75 11.96
CA GLU A 42 -4.23 -25.22 12.69
C GLU A 42 -4.50 -23.88 13.36
N TYR A 43 -5.20 -22.98 12.68
CA TYR A 43 -5.56 -21.66 13.22
C TYR A 43 -6.59 -21.78 14.35
N GLU A 44 -7.63 -22.61 14.21
CA GLU A 44 -8.60 -22.84 15.30
C GLU A 44 -7.96 -23.50 16.52
N VAL A 45 -7.01 -24.43 16.34
CA VAL A 45 -6.28 -25.06 17.46
C VAL A 45 -5.37 -24.06 18.18
N LYS A 46 -4.80 -23.07 17.47
CA LYS A 46 -4.02 -21.98 18.09
C LYS A 46 -4.91 -21.02 18.87
N GLU A 47 -6.03 -20.59 18.30
CA GLU A 47 -6.99 -19.73 19.00
C GLU A 47 -7.53 -20.39 20.27
N VAL A 48 -7.88 -21.69 20.22
CA VAL A 48 -8.41 -22.41 21.41
C VAL A 48 -7.36 -22.56 22.51
N LYS A 49 -6.06 -22.62 22.18
CA LYS A 49 -4.98 -22.65 23.18
C LYS A 49 -4.75 -21.29 23.82
N GLU A 50 -4.71 -20.22 23.02
CA GLU A 50 -4.59 -18.85 23.53
C GLU A 50 -5.80 -18.45 24.40
N ILE A 51 -7.01 -18.86 24.02
CA ILE A 51 -8.24 -18.59 24.79
C ILE A 51 -8.25 -19.31 26.14
N LYS A 52 -7.59 -20.47 26.26
CA LYS A 52 -7.49 -21.24 27.52
C LYS A 52 -6.43 -20.68 28.47
N GLU A 53 -5.35 -20.12 27.96
CA GLU A 53 -4.29 -19.52 28.79
C GLU A 53 -4.68 -18.14 29.37
N VAL A 54 -5.67 -17.45 28.77
CA VAL A 54 -6.08 -16.08 29.17
C VAL A 54 -7.24 -16.05 30.18
N LYS A 55 -7.88 -17.19 30.51
CA LYS A 55 -9.08 -17.23 31.37
C LYS A 55 -8.85 -17.84 32.77
N GLU A 56 -8.33 -17.04 33.69
CA GLU A 56 -8.64 -17.11 35.14
C GLU A 56 -9.20 -15.74 35.63
N PRO A 57 -10.05 -15.69 36.67
CA PRO A 57 -11.32 -14.96 36.56
C PRO A 57 -11.26 -13.50 37.06
N PHE A 58 -11.72 -12.57 36.22
CA PHE A 58 -12.19 -11.25 36.65
C PHE A 58 -13.69 -11.10 36.37
N LYS A 59 -14.39 -10.54 37.35
CA LYS A 59 -15.84 -10.48 37.51
C LYS A 59 -16.56 -9.68 36.40
N GLU A 60 -17.78 -10.13 36.13
CA GLU A 60 -18.79 -9.56 35.23
C GLU A 60 -19.00 -8.05 35.35
N VAL A 61 -18.95 -7.37 34.20
CA VAL A 61 -19.80 -6.18 33.94
C VAL A 61 -20.34 -6.24 32.50
N LYS A 62 -21.65 -6.46 32.45
CA LYS A 62 -22.71 -6.13 31.48
C LYS A 62 -22.35 -5.67 30.06
N GLU A 63 -23.09 -6.29 29.12
CA GLU A 63 -23.21 -6.05 27.67
C GLU A 63 -23.09 -4.58 27.23
N ALA A 64 -22.14 -4.32 26.33
CA ALA A 64 -22.16 -3.19 25.42
C ALA A 64 -22.08 -3.73 23.98
N LYS A 65 -22.99 -3.23 23.13
CA LYS A 65 -23.17 -3.58 21.72
C LYS A 65 -21.85 -3.54 20.94
N LYS A 66 -21.63 -4.55 20.11
CA LYS A 66 -20.63 -4.57 19.03
C LYS A 66 -20.86 -3.38 18.09
N GLU A 67 -19.98 -2.40 18.12
CA GLU A 67 -19.77 -1.48 17.01
C GLU A 67 -18.76 -2.13 16.06
N GLU A 68 -19.17 -2.35 14.81
CA GLU A 68 -18.29 -2.76 13.72
C GLU A 68 -17.21 -1.69 13.49
N PRO A 69 -15.94 -2.04 13.21
CA PRO A 69 -14.93 -1.06 12.88
C PRO A 69 -15.31 -0.40 11.55
N LYS A 70 -15.77 0.85 11.61
CA LYS A 70 -15.93 1.68 10.42
C LYS A 70 -14.54 1.89 9.83
N GLU A 71 -14.30 1.33 8.65
CA GLU A 71 -13.24 1.81 7.76
C GLU A 71 -13.33 3.34 7.70
N PRO A 72 -12.23 4.09 7.83
CA PRO A 72 -12.29 5.53 7.64
C PRO A 72 -12.72 5.76 6.19
N ALA A 73 -14.01 6.09 6.02
CA ALA A 73 -14.56 6.60 4.79
C ALA A 73 -13.86 7.93 4.51
N VAL A 74 -12.73 7.87 3.79
CA VAL A 74 -12.19 9.03 3.10
C VAL A 74 -13.26 9.42 2.09
N LYS A 75 -14.06 10.42 2.45
CA LYS A 75 -15.03 11.03 1.55
C LYS A 75 -14.24 11.69 0.43
N LEU A 76 -14.02 10.94 -0.65
CA LEU A 76 -13.53 11.45 -1.92
C LEU A 76 -14.59 12.46 -2.41
N GLY A 77 -14.42 13.75 -2.10
CA GLY A 77 -15.41 14.77 -2.47
C GLY A 77 -15.62 15.97 -1.54
N GLN A 78 -14.69 16.30 -0.64
CA GLN A 78 -14.69 17.66 -0.06
C GLN A 78 -13.69 18.52 -0.83
N LYS A 79 -14.22 19.23 -1.84
CA LYS A 79 -13.49 20.27 -2.58
C LYS A 79 -13.00 21.35 -1.61
N ARG A 80 -11.73 21.28 -1.23
CA ARG A 80 -10.95 22.43 -0.77
C ARG A 80 -9.75 22.53 -1.69
N PHE A 81 -10.01 22.99 -2.91
CA PHE A 81 -8.95 23.42 -3.80
C PHE A 81 -8.36 24.71 -3.22
N VAL A 82 -7.06 24.69 -2.97
CA VAL A 82 -6.31 25.89 -2.60
C VAL A 82 -6.19 26.72 -3.86
N LYS A 83 -6.99 27.78 -3.98
CA LYS A 83 -6.68 28.83 -4.93
C LYS A 83 -5.55 29.65 -4.33
N PHE A 84 -4.30 29.30 -4.62
CA PHE A 84 -3.23 30.30 -4.56
C PHE A 84 -3.72 31.51 -5.34
N LYS A 85 -3.50 32.72 -4.80
CA LYS A 85 -3.85 33.93 -5.54
C LYS A 85 -3.03 33.89 -6.83
N THR A 86 -3.72 33.75 -7.96
CA THR A 86 -3.06 33.65 -9.26
C THR A 86 -2.12 34.85 -9.43
N PRO A 87 -0.82 34.62 -9.63
CA PRO A 87 0.13 35.70 -9.79
C PRO A 87 -0.22 36.56 -11.01
N SER A 88 0.01 37.87 -10.91
CA SER A 88 -0.02 38.72 -12.10
C SER A 88 1.09 38.30 -13.08
N GLU A 89 0.97 38.66 -14.36
CA GLU A 89 1.96 38.29 -15.38
C GLU A 89 3.40 38.67 -14.98
N LYS A 90 3.59 39.85 -14.36
CA LYS A 90 4.89 40.30 -13.86
C LYS A 90 5.39 39.47 -12.68
N GLU A 91 4.50 39.01 -11.82
CA GLU A 91 4.82 38.16 -10.67
C GLU A 91 5.15 36.72 -11.10
N SER A 92 4.45 36.18 -12.09
CA SER A 92 4.67 34.83 -12.61
C SER A 92 6.07 34.61 -13.18
N VAL A 93 6.69 35.67 -13.72
CA VAL A 93 8.06 35.61 -14.24
C VAL A 93 9.11 35.91 -13.16
N SER A 94 8.69 36.47 -12.02
CA SER A 94 9.61 36.86 -10.96
C SER A 94 10.03 35.67 -10.10
N ARG A 95 11.34 35.37 -10.11
CA ARG A 95 11.92 34.34 -9.23
C ARG A 95 11.69 34.64 -7.75
N ASP A 96 11.84 35.89 -7.33
CA ASP A 96 11.69 36.29 -5.92
C ASP A 96 10.26 36.10 -5.43
N HIS A 97 9.28 36.31 -6.32
CA HIS A 97 7.88 36.00 -6.03
C HIS A 97 7.71 34.52 -5.69
N TRP A 98 8.20 33.62 -6.55
CA TRP A 98 8.10 32.18 -6.33
C TRP A 98 8.88 31.70 -5.10
N LEU A 99 10.09 32.22 -4.87
CA LEU A 99 10.85 31.90 -3.65
C LEU A 99 10.09 32.28 -2.38
N LYS A 100 9.35 33.40 -2.42
CA LYS A 100 8.51 33.83 -1.31
C LYS A 100 7.25 32.96 -1.17
N GLN A 101 6.58 32.64 -2.28
CA GLN A 101 5.37 31.81 -2.29
C GLN A 101 5.64 30.38 -1.81
N LEU A 102 6.71 29.75 -2.31
CA LEU A 102 7.06 28.37 -2.00
C LEU A 102 7.79 28.20 -0.67
N LYS A 103 7.99 29.29 0.09
CA LYS A 103 8.72 29.25 1.34
C LYS A 103 7.94 28.46 2.39
N GLY A 104 8.50 27.33 2.81
CA GLY A 104 7.90 26.45 3.82
C GLY A 104 6.86 25.47 3.28
N ILE A 105 6.69 25.41 1.95
CA ILE A 105 5.87 24.40 1.27
C ILE A 105 6.77 23.23 0.90
N ASP A 106 6.32 21.99 1.16
CA ASP A 106 7.03 20.81 0.66
C ASP A 106 6.83 20.65 -0.85
N VAL A 107 7.90 20.86 -1.61
CA VAL A 107 7.95 20.75 -3.08
C VAL A 107 8.85 19.59 -3.53
N SER A 108 9.11 18.62 -2.65
CA SER A 108 10.06 17.52 -2.91
C SER A 108 9.75 16.69 -4.17
N TYR A 109 8.46 16.58 -4.55
CA TYR A 109 8.01 15.89 -5.77
C TYR A 109 7.54 16.83 -6.88
N GLY A 110 7.55 18.14 -6.66
CA GLY A 110 7.11 19.15 -7.62
C GLY A 110 6.18 20.20 -7.00
N TYR A 111 5.78 21.15 -7.83
CA TYR A 111 4.75 22.15 -7.52
C TYR A 111 3.48 21.81 -8.28
N TYR A 112 2.34 21.91 -7.60
CA TYR A 112 1.05 21.49 -8.12
C TYR A 112 -0.01 22.57 -7.86
N GLU A 113 -0.67 23.03 -8.93
CA GLU A 113 -1.78 23.99 -8.83
C GLU A 113 -3.13 23.27 -8.73
N ASP A 114 -3.37 22.34 -9.66
CA ASP A 114 -4.66 21.68 -9.84
C ASP A 114 -4.59 20.14 -9.67
N VAL A 115 -3.57 19.63 -8.95
CA VAL A 115 -3.45 18.20 -8.64
C VAL A 115 -3.94 17.92 -7.23
N GLU A 116 -4.93 17.04 -7.09
CA GLU A 116 -5.52 16.71 -5.79
C GLU A 116 -4.69 15.67 -5.01
N SER A 117 -4.09 14.71 -5.72
CA SER A 117 -3.39 13.59 -5.08
C SER A 117 -2.26 13.08 -5.95
N LEU A 118 -1.21 12.61 -5.30
CA LEU A 118 -0.01 12.07 -5.92
C LEU A 118 0.23 10.67 -5.41
N ILE A 119 0.65 9.77 -6.31
CA ILE A 119 1.13 8.44 -5.93
C ILE A 119 2.59 8.35 -6.36
N VAL A 120 3.49 8.17 -5.40
CA VAL A 120 4.92 8.04 -5.65
C VAL A 120 5.32 6.60 -5.41
N CYS A 121 5.78 5.92 -6.45
CA CYS A 121 6.18 4.52 -6.37
C CYS A 121 7.69 4.36 -6.56
N GLU A 122 8.33 3.75 -5.57
CA GLU A 122 9.75 3.37 -5.61
C GLU A 122 9.88 1.90 -6.03
N LYS A 123 10.43 1.66 -7.23
CA LYS A 123 10.55 0.30 -7.81
C LYS A 123 11.45 -0.63 -7.02
N GLU A 124 12.65 -0.17 -6.67
CA GLU A 124 13.65 -0.99 -5.97
C GLU A 124 13.19 -1.37 -4.57
N LYS A 125 12.47 -0.46 -3.89
CA LYS A 125 11.90 -0.71 -2.57
C LYS A 125 10.55 -1.42 -2.60
N LYS A 126 9.94 -1.57 -3.79
CA LYS A 126 8.58 -2.13 -3.96
C LYS A 126 7.55 -1.44 -3.05
N ARG A 127 7.59 -0.11 -3.02
CA ARG A 127 6.77 0.72 -2.14
C ARG A 127 6.06 1.81 -2.94
N CYS A 128 4.80 2.10 -2.59
CA CYS A 128 4.06 3.23 -3.14
C CYS A 128 3.43 4.07 -2.02
N ASP A 129 3.71 5.37 -2.04
CA ASP A 129 3.20 6.35 -1.10
C ASP A 129 2.11 7.19 -1.76
N VAL A 130 1.00 7.36 -1.07
CA VAL A 130 -0.14 8.16 -1.52
C VAL A 130 -0.16 9.45 -0.74
N PHE A 131 -0.06 10.57 -1.44
CA PHE A 131 -0.11 11.92 -0.88
C PHE A 131 -1.39 12.63 -1.31
N HIS A 132 -1.91 13.47 -0.42
CA HIS A 132 -2.87 14.50 -0.74
C HIS A 132 -2.14 15.85 -0.79
N VAL A 133 -2.50 16.70 -1.73
CA VAL A 133 -1.94 18.05 -1.83
C VAL A 133 -2.79 18.98 -0.95
N GLU A 134 -2.22 19.52 0.12
CA GLU A 134 -2.84 20.47 1.06
C GLU A 134 -2.19 21.87 0.94
N GLU A 135 -2.64 22.84 1.74
CA GLU A 135 -2.17 24.24 1.71
C GLU A 135 -0.67 24.39 2.05
N ASP A 136 -0.17 23.53 2.94
CA ASP A 136 1.21 23.49 3.42
C ASP A 136 2.11 22.54 2.63
N GLY A 137 1.58 21.89 1.58
CA GLY A 137 2.32 21.01 0.70
C GLY A 137 1.78 19.57 0.71
N LEU A 138 2.67 18.59 0.63
CA LEU A 138 2.31 17.20 0.48
C LEU A 138 2.05 16.53 1.83
N LYS A 139 0.85 15.98 2.00
CA LYS A 139 0.50 15.18 3.17
C LYS A 139 0.41 13.72 2.83
N LEU A 140 1.23 12.92 3.49
CA LEU A 140 1.19 11.46 3.36
C LEU A 140 -0.13 10.91 3.92
N VAL A 141 -0.93 10.29 3.06
CA VAL A 141 -2.21 9.67 3.41
C VAL A 141 -2.04 8.20 3.72
N ARG A 142 -1.22 7.50 2.91
CA ARG A 142 -1.06 6.05 3.01
C ARG A 142 0.27 5.60 2.43
N VAL A 143 0.85 4.59 3.05
CA VAL A 143 2.00 3.85 2.54
C VAL A 143 1.56 2.44 2.18
N HIS A 144 2.01 1.96 1.03
CA HIS A 144 1.85 0.59 0.60
C HIS A 144 3.24 -0.03 0.40
N ASP A 145 3.61 -0.94 1.28
CA ASP A 145 4.81 -1.77 1.15
C ASP A 145 4.49 -3.07 0.40
N ASP A 146 5.54 -3.79 -0.01
CA ASP A 146 5.46 -5.08 -0.73
C ASP A 146 4.62 -5.05 -2.02
N VAL A 147 4.63 -3.91 -2.72
CA VAL A 147 3.93 -3.72 -3.99
C VAL A 147 4.58 -4.57 -5.08
N ILE A 148 3.78 -5.40 -5.74
CA ILE A 148 4.25 -6.21 -6.87
C ILE A 148 4.49 -5.28 -8.07
N MET A 149 5.74 -5.25 -8.54
CA MET A 149 6.15 -4.50 -9.73
C MET A 149 6.79 -5.44 -10.77
N GLY A 150 6.92 -4.95 -12.00
CA GLY A 150 7.62 -5.66 -13.06
C GLY A 150 9.12 -5.81 -12.78
N LYS A 151 9.84 -6.36 -13.76
CA LYS A 151 11.30 -6.49 -13.73
C LYS A 151 11.97 -5.11 -13.59
N GLY A 152 13.20 -5.12 -13.08
CA GLY A 152 14.03 -3.92 -12.93
C GLY A 152 14.41 -3.26 -14.25
N GLY A 153 14.83 -2.00 -14.15
CA GLY A 153 15.21 -1.13 -15.27
C GLY A 153 14.03 -0.55 -16.05
N ASP A 154 14.33 0.20 -17.10
CA ASP A 154 13.32 0.99 -17.81
C ASP A 154 12.54 0.18 -18.83
N LYS A 155 11.25 0.53 -18.93
CA LYS A 155 10.33 -0.06 -19.88
C LYS A 155 10.52 0.61 -21.23
N VAL A 156 10.85 -0.18 -22.25
CA VAL A 156 11.17 0.34 -23.60
C VAL A 156 10.31 -0.29 -24.70
N LYS A 157 9.66 -1.42 -24.41
CA LYS A 157 8.83 -2.10 -25.40
C LYS A 157 7.72 -2.93 -24.78
N ARG A 158 6.70 -3.21 -25.59
CA ARG A 158 5.63 -4.14 -25.23
C ARG A 158 6.21 -5.52 -24.89
N GLY A 159 5.77 -6.09 -23.78
CA GLY A 159 6.14 -7.44 -23.36
C GLY A 159 7.50 -7.60 -22.67
N ASP A 160 8.22 -6.51 -22.37
CA ASP A 160 9.48 -6.56 -21.62
C ASP A 160 9.32 -6.86 -20.11
N LEU A 161 8.07 -6.95 -19.64
CA LEU A 161 7.67 -7.25 -18.26
C LEU A 161 8.15 -6.22 -17.23
N LYS A 162 8.46 -5.00 -17.66
CA LYS A 162 8.91 -3.91 -16.77
C LYS A 162 7.78 -2.95 -16.45
N THR A 163 7.83 -2.37 -15.26
CA THR A 163 7.05 -1.19 -14.87
C THR A 163 7.77 0.06 -15.38
N PRO A 164 7.08 0.99 -16.08
CA PRO A 164 7.71 2.20 -16.58
C PRO A 164 8.21 3.10 -15.45
N VAL A 165 9.17 3.98 -15.76
CA VAL A 165 9.73 4.98 -14.84
C VAL A 165 9.45 6.34 -15.45
N GLY A 166 8.76 7.21 -14.71
CA GLY A 166 8.38 8.53 -15.22
C GLY A 166 7.17 9.09 -14.48
N VAL A 167 6.65 10.19 -15.02
CA VAL A 167 5.43 10.85 -14.53
C VAL A 167 4.27 10.45 -15.43
N TYR A 168 3.21 9.90 -14.82
CA TYR A 168 2.03 9.42 -15.52
C TYR A 168 0.76 9.89 -14.82
N GLU A 169 -0.28 10.06 -15.62
CA GLU A 169 -1.61 10.43 -15.15
C GLU A 169 -2.48 9.19 -15.03
N ILE A 170 -3.37 9.19 -14.04
CA ILE A 170 -4.44 8.19 -13.95
C ILE A 170 -5.55 8.61 -14.91
N THR A 171 -5.69 7.90 -16.02
CA THR A 171 -6.67 8.23 -17.08
C THR A 171 -8.03 7.61 -16.82
N LYS A 172 -8.09 6.50 -16.07
CA LYS A 172 -9.34 5.79 -15.82
C LYS A 172 -9.29 4.98 -14.54
N ARG A 173 -10.36 5.03 -13.75
CA ARG A 173 -10.67 4.09 -12.68
C ARG A 173 -11.70 3.08 -13.17
N PHE A 174 -11.47 1.79 -12.99
CA PHE A 174 -12.42 0.76 -13.41
C PHE A 174 -12.34 -0.52 -12.56
N LYS A 175 -13.39 -1.34 -12.60
CA LYS A 175 -13.38 -2.68 -12.02
C LYS A 175 -12.91 -3.69 -13.09
N PRO A 176 -11.81 -4.41 -12.87
CA PRO A 176 -11.33 -5.42 -13.82
C PRO A 176 -12.34 -6.57 -13.97
N THR A 177 -12.36 -7.17 -15.16
CA THR A 177 -13.20 -8.36 -15.43
C THR A 177 -12.61 -9.62 -14.83
N ASN A 178 -11.28 -9.72 -14.77
CA ASN A 178 -10.57 -10.84 -14.16
C ASN A 178 -10.29 -10.57 -12.68
N GLN A 179 -10.70 -11.49 -11.81
CA GLN A 179 -10.51 -11.43 -10.36
C GLN A 179 -9.04 -11.33 -9.92
N PHE A 180 -8.10 -11.76 -10.76
CA PHE A 180 -6.65 -11.66 -10.51
C PHE A 180 -6.21 -10.23 -10.16
N TYR A 181 -6.84 -9.23 -10.77
CA TYR A 181 -6.50 -7.81 -10.57
C TYR A 181 -7.17 -7.18 -9.34
N GLY A 182 -7.94 -7.96 -8.58
CA GLY A 182 -8.64 -7.47 -7.40
C GLY A 182 -9.85 -6.58 -7.72
N PRO A 183 -10.33 -5.82 -6.72
CA PRO A 183 -11.61 -5.13 -6.80
C PRO A 183 -11.59 -3.86 -7.68
N LEU A 184 -10.40 -3.31 -7.96
CA LEU A 184 -10.24 -2.02 -8.63
C LEU A 184 -8.90 -1.95 -9.36
N ALA A 185 -8.88 -1.26 -10.50
CA ALA A 185 -7.65 -0.87 -11.19
C ALA A 185 -7.70 0.58 -11.67
N PHE A 186 -6.50 1.14 -11.83
CA PHE A 186 -6.26 2.44 -12.44
C PHE A 186 -5.45 2.26 -13.72
N SER A 187 -5.93 2.85 -14.81
CA SER A 187 -5.15 2.95 -16.05
C SER A 187 -4.24 4.16 -15.97
N LEU A 188 -2.99 4.00 -16.37
CA LEU A 188 -2.02 5.08 -16.47
C LEU A 188 -1.93 5.61 -17.92
N SER A 189 -1.41 6.81 -18.09
CA SER A 189 -1.13 7.43 -19.41
C SER A 189 0.14 6.91 -20.10
N TYR A 190 0.61 5.71 -19.76
CA TYR A 190 1.75 5.09 -20.44
C TYR A 190 1.31 4.50 -21.80
N PRO A 191 2.08 4.70 -22.90
CA PRO A 191 3.25 5.57 -23.01
C PRO A 191 2.86 7.06 -23.07
N ASN A 192 3.67 7.92 -22.45
CA ASN A 192 3.49 9.38 -22.50
C ASN A 192 4.36 10.02 -23.62
N LEU A 193 4.43 11.35 -23.69
CA LEU A 193 5.20 12.07 -24.73
C LEU A 193 6.70 11.77 -24.72
N PHE A 194 7.26 11.39 -23.58
CA PHE A 194 8.68 11.09 -23.41
C PHE A 194 9.04 9.63 -23.74
N ASP A 195 8.09 8.70 -23.57
CA ASP A 195 8.26 7.26 -23.86
C ASP A 195 8.31 6.94 -25.36
#